data_AF-A0A4S9DSD7-F1
#
_entry.id   AF-A0A4S9DSD7-F1
#
_cell.length_a   1.000
_cell.length_b   1.000
_cell.length_c   1.000
_cell.angle_alpha   90.00
_cell.angle_beta   90.00
_cell.angle_gamma   90.00
#
_symmetry.space_group_name_H-M   'P 1'
#
loop_
_entity.id
_entity.type
_entity.pdbx_description
1 polymer ?
#
loop_
_entity_poly.entity_id
_entity_poly.type
_entity_poly.pdbx_seq_one_letter_code
_entity_poly.pdbx_strand_id
1 'polypeptide(L)'
;MPGSESHTDSRRRPSDDSFTGTVIRIWREKCQPYAADYIGLAIIVPIWICLQLFIFTEPFHRMFALDDRRIQYPHAEIEHVPVTWLLIYAGLFPFIILLIWSFAFFKPHKTHVTLLGFGISLLVTLFVTDLMANIQKVIKNAVGRPRPDLIARCQPKPGTPEHELITYLACTNPNHHVLHDGWRSFPSGHSSFAFSGLGYLSFFLLSQFSILHPRAGLYRTLVAFSPFLGAALIAISRLEDYRHDVFDVVVGSVLGLSISFGVWRRWFPALSSRTCAEPYDAIEAEGTSSMFERIRDEEEMVGADGFEMTSREGGYLGTAVR
;
A
#
# COMPACT_ATOMS: atom_id res chain seq x y z
N MET A 1 31.75 -57.96 -39.41
CA MET A 1 30.27 -57.94 -39.47
C MET A 1 29.75 -59.13 -38.69
N PRO A 2 28.62 -59.06 -37.95
CA PRO A 2 27.76 -57.90 -37.62
C PRO A 2 28.04 -57.42 -36.16
N GLY A 3 27.78 -56.19 -35.72
CA GLY A 3 26.82 -55.18 -36.18
C GLY A 3 25.56 -55.23 -35.33
N SER A 4 25.62 -54.81 -34.07
CA SER A 4 24.43 -54.53 -33.25
C SER A 4 24.52 -53.11 -32.71
N GLU A 5 23.70 -52.24 -33.30
CA GLU A 5 23.55 -50.84 -32.98
C GLU A 5 22.77 -50.71 -31.66
N SER A 6 23.39 -50.12 -30.64
CA SER A 6 22.66 -49.65 -29.46
C SER A 6 22.23 -48.20 -29.68
N HIS A 7 20.91 -48.02 -29.71
CA HIS A 7 20.21 -46.74 -29.66
C HIS A 7 20.91 -45.70 -28.78
N THR A 8 21.28 -44.57 -29.39
CA THR A 8 21.34 -43.28 -28.70
C THR A 8 20.40 -42.33 -29.43
N ASP A 9 19.17 -42.24 -28.92
CA ASP A 9 18.19 -41.22 -29.28
C ASP A 9 18.78 -39.87 -28.84
N SER A 10 19.56 -39.23 -29.73
CA SER A 10 19.94 -37.84 -29.57
C SER A 10 18.72 -36.98 -29.84
N ARG A 11 17.84 -36.83 -28.85
CA ARG A 11 16.87 -35.73 -28.81
C ARG A 11 17.65 -34.43 -28.75
N ARG A 12 18.01 -33.90 -29.92
CA ARG A 12 18.27 -32.48 -30.11
C ARG A 12 17.03 -31.77 -29.59
N ARG A 13 17.16 -31.05 -28.47
CA ARG A 13 16.15 -30.06 -28.06
C ARG A 13 15.93 -29.16 -29.27
N PRO A 14 14.69 -28.91 -29.71
CA PRO A 14 14.44 -27.92 -30.74
C PRO A 14 15.08 -26.62 -30.28
N SER A 15 15.85 -25.99 -31.17
CA SER A 15 16.24 -24.59 -31.01
C SER A 15 14.95 -23.78 -30.98
N ASP A 16 14.44 -23.48 -29.77
CA ASP A 16 13.30 -22.60 -29.54
C ASP A 16 13.72 -21.13 -29.78
N ASP A 17 14.19 -20.84 -30.99
CA ASP A 17 14.30 -19.49 -31.54
C ASP A 17 12.96 -19.05 -32.16
N SER A 18 11.85 -19.50 -31.57
CA SER A 18 10.54 -18.93 -31.88
C SER A 18 10.35 -17.66 -31.06
N PHE A 19 9.73 -16.63 -31.66
CA PHE A 19 9.31 -15.43 -30.94
C PHE A 19 8.55 -15.79 -29.66
N THR A 20 7.71 -16.83 -29.74
CA THR A 20 6.97 -17.39 -28.61
C THR A 20 7.88 -17.97 -27.53
N GLY A 21 8.93 -18.72 -27.87
CA GLY A 21 9.93 -19.24 -26.93
C GLY A 21 10.74 -18.13 -26.26
N THR A 22 11.06 -17.07 -27.01
CA THR A 22 11.73 -15.87 -26.47
C THR A 22 10.80 -15.10 -25.52
N VAL A 23 9.52 -14.94 -25.86
CA VAL A 23 8.50 -14.31 -25.01
C VAL A 23 8.24 -15.13 -23.75
N ILE A 24 8.14 -16.47 -23.86
CA ILE A 24 7.97 -17.37 -22.71
C ILE A 24 9.18 -17.33 -21.79
N ARG A 25 10.41 -17.27 -22.34
CA ARG A 25 11.63 -17.14 -21.54
C ARG A 25 11.69 -15.79 -20.83
N ILE A 26 11.41 -14.69 -21.54
CA ILE A 26 11.33 -13.34 -20.94
C ILE A 26 10.25 -13.30 -19.85
N TRP A 27 9.10 -13.91 -20.09
CA TRP A 27 8.02 -13.97 -19.12
C TRP A 27 8.40 -14.77 -17.88
N ARG A 28 9.02 -15.95 -18.04
CA ARG A 28 9.48 -16.79 -16.92
C ARG A 28 10.60 -16.15 -16.11
N GLU A 29 11.56 -15.48 -16.77
CA GLU A 29 12.72 -14.89 -16.10
C GLU A 29 12.46 -13.49 -15.52
N LYS A 30 11.61 -12.68 -16.17
CA LYS A 30 11.41 -11.27 -15.80
C LYS A 30 10.02 -10.93 -15.27
N CYS A 31 8.97 -11.71 -15.57
CA CYS A 31 7.59 -11.39 -15.18
C CYS A 31 7.03 -12.34 -14.12
N GLN A 32 7.33 -13.64 -14.19
CA GLN A 32 6.85 -14.66 -13.26
C GLN A 32 7.12 -14.35 -11.77
N PRO A 33 8.32 -13.90 -11.35
CA PRO A 33 8.55 -13.58 -9.93
C PRO A 33 7.73 -12.38 -9.42
N TYR A 34 7.24 -11.53 -10.33
CA TYR A 34 6.43 -10.35 -10.04
C TYR A 34 4.96 -10.53 -10.43
N ALA A 35 4.58 -11.71 -10.93
CA ALA A 35 3.26 -11.95 -11.50
C ALA A 35 2.16 -11.71 -10.47
N ALA A 36 2.39 -12.09 -9.22
CA ALA A 36 1.46 -11.83 -8.11
C ALA A 36 1.23 -10.32 -7.90
N ASP A 37 2.27 -9.49 -7.99
CA ASP A 37 2.13 -8.04 -7.83
C ASP A 37 1.40 -7.43 -9.04
N TYR A 38 1.71 -7.84 -10.27
CA TYR A 38 0.99 -7.38 -11.46
C TYR A 38 -0.48 -7.81 -11.48
N ILE A 39 -0.79 -9.04 -11.05
CA ILE A 39 -2.16 -9.52 -10.88
C ILE A 39 -2.87 -8.68 -9.82
N GLY A 40 -2.22 -8.44 -8.67
CA GLY A 40 -2.74 -7.56 -7.62
C GLY A 40 -3.05 -6.15 -8.14
N LEU A 41 -2.13 -5.55 -8.89
CA LEU A 41 -2.33 -4.25 -9.54
C LEU A 41 -3.46 -4.28 -10.57
N ALA A 42 -3.54 -5.32 -11.40
CA ALA A 42 -4.58 -5.51 -12.40
C ALA A 42 -5.97 -5.71 -11.79
N ILE A 43 -6.06 -6.11 -10.52
CA ILE A 43 -7.32 -6.21 -9.77
C ILE A 43 -7.62 -4.89 -9.06
N ILE A 44 -6.65 -4.32 -8.34
CA ILE A 44 -6.83 -3.11 -7.53
C ILE A 44 -7.18 -1.90 -8.39
N VAL A 45 -6.50 -1.69 -9.53
CA VAL A 45 -6.73 -0.50 -10.37
C VAL A 45 -8.15 -0.46 -10.94
N PRO A 46 -8.68 -1.52 -11.57
CA PRO A 46 -10.06 -1.52 -12.05
C PRO A 46 -11.07 -1.41 -10.92
N ILE A 47 -10.85 -2.08 -9.78
CA ILE A 47 -11.74 -1.94 -8.62
C ILE A 47 -11.75 -0.48 -8.16
N TRP A 48 -10.59 0.15 -8.01
CA TRP A 48 -10.49 1.55 -7.62
C TRP A 48 -11.22 2.47 -8.60
N ILE A 49 -10.98 2.32 -9.90
CA ILE A 49 -11.66 3.11 -10.94
C ILE A 49 -13.18 2.87 -10.90
N CYS A 50 -13.62 1.63 -10.77
CA CYS A 50 -15.04 1.30 -10.63
C CYS A 50 -15.66 1.93 -9.38
N LEU A 51 -14.98 1.89 -8.24
CA LEU A 51 -15.43 2.56 -7.01
C LEU A 51 -15.56 4.08 -7.19
N GLN A 52 -14.68 4.70 -7.97
CA GLN A 52 -14.75 6.14 -8.27
C GLN A 52 -15.88 6.47 -9.25
N LEU A 53 -16.06 5.68 -10.31
CA LEU A 53 -17.03 5.95 -11.37
C LEU A 53 -18.48 5.60 -11.00
N PHE A 54 -18.68 4.45 -10.34
CA PHE A 54 -20.03 3.92 -10.09
C PHE A 54 -20.60 4.33 -8.73
N ILE A 55 -19.79 4.94 -7.86
CA ILE A 55 -20.21 5.33 -6.52
C ILE A 55 -20.10 6.84 -6.34
N PHE A 56 -20.76 7.62 -7.19
CA PHE A 56 -21.02 9.04 -6.92
C PHE A 56 -22.19 9.17 -5.94
N THR A 57 -21.93 8.96 -4.65
CA THR A 57 -22.93 9.20 -3.60
C THR A 57 -22.39 10.09 -2.50
N GLU A 58 -23.28 10.89 -1.93
CA GLU A 58 -22.99 11.91 -0.93
C GLU A 58 -22.41 11.27 0.35
N PRO A 59 -21.43 11.93 1.00
CA PRO A 59 -20.89 11.44 2.27
C PRO A 59 -21.98 11.43 3.35
N PHE A 60 -21.83 10.57 4.36
CA PHE A 60 -22.69 10.65 5.55
C PHE A 60 -22.47 12.01 6.24
N HIS A 61 -23.52 12.84 6.28
CA HIS A 61 -23.48 14.14 6.95
C HIS A 61 -23.75 13.98 8.44
N ARG A 62 -22.69 13.95 9.24
CA ARG A 62 -22.82 14.07 10.68
C ARG A 62 -23.46 15.42 11.02
N MET A 63 -24.45 15.41 11.91
CA MET A 63 -25.05 16.64 12.44
C MET A 63 -23.99 17.47 13.18
N PHE A 64 -24.13 18.79 13.09
CA PHE A 64 -23.20 19.75 13.69
C PHE A 64 -24.00 20.88 14.34
N ALA A 65 -23.38 21.61 15.25
CA ALA A 65 -23.97 22.80 15.89
C ALA A 65 -23.17 24.04 15.45
N LEU A 66 -23.83 25.19 15.30
CA LEU A 66 -23.16 26.39 14.80
C LEU A 66 -22.24 27.02 15.85
N ASP A 67 -22.44 26.74 17.13
CA ASP A 67 -21.64 27.22 18.26
C ASP A 67 -20.31 26.45 18.44
N ASP A 68 -20.09 25.34 17.72
CA ASP A 68 -18.87 24.54 17.82
C ASP A 68 -17.67 25.26 17.18
N ARG A 69 -16.82 25.86 18.02
CA ARG A 69 -15.59 26.58 17.61
C ARG A 69 -14.63 25.74 16.78
N ARG A 70 -14.68 24.41 16.85
CA ARG A 70 -13.77 23.53 16.10
C ARG A 70 -14.04 23.54 14.60
N ILE A 71 -15.24 23.96 14.18
CA ILE A 71 -15.69 23.96 12.77
C ILE A 71 -15.96 25.36 12.22
N GLN A 72 -15.55 26.40 12.96
CA GLN A 72 -15.73 27.82 12.66
C GLN A 72 -14.50 28.47 12.00
N TYR A 73 -13.48 27.69 11.63
CA TYR A 73 -12.29 28.27 11.00
C TYR A 73 -12.61 28.80 9.59
N PRO A 74 -11.89 29.83 9.12
CA PRO A 74 -12.08 30.36 7.78
C PRO A 74 -11.69 29.32 6.72
N HIS A 75 -12.43 29.29 5.62
CA HIS A 75 -12.08 28.46 4.47
C HIS A 75 -10.88 29.07 3.74
N ALA A 76 -9.77 28.33 3.69
CA ALA A 76 -8.60 28.72 2.91
C ALA A 76 -8.87 28.55 1.40
N GLU A 77 -8.97 29.66 0.68
CA GLU A 77 -9.15 29.69 -0.78
C GLU A 77 -7.89 29.24 -1.53
N ILE A 78 -6.71 29.61 -1.01
CA ILE A 78 -5.41 29.21 -1.55
C ILE A 78 -4.83 28.17 -0.61
N GLU A 79 -4.62 26.96 -1.12
CA GLU A 79 -3.94 25.91 -0.38
C GLU A 79 -2.43 26.12 -0.42
N HIS A 80 -1.75 25.96 0.72
CA HIS A 80 -0.29 26.00 0.76
C HIS A 80 0.34 24.90 -0.10
N VAL A 81 -0.25 23.69 -0.09
CA VAL A 81 0.16 22.57 -0.95
C VAL A 81 -1.07 22.01 -1.67
N PRO A 82 -1.40 22.53 -2.86
CA PRO A 82 -2.43 21.97 -3.72
C PRO A 82 -2.07 20.55 -4.17
N VAL A 83 -3.08 19.77 -4.59
CA VAL A 83 -2.93 18.39 -5.08
C VAL A 83 -1.86 18.27 -6.18
N THR A 84 -1.78 19.23 -7.11
CA THR A 84 -0.76 19.23 -8.16
C THR A 84 0.66 19.27 -7.59
N TRP A 85 0.90 20.13 -6.61
CA TRP A 85 2.20 20.26 -5.96
C TRP A 85 2.50 19.04 -5.08
N LEU A 86 1.50 18.46 -4.43
CA LEU A 86 1.62 17.18 -3.74
C LEU A 86 2.13 16.07 -4.68
N LEU A 87 1.51 15.92 -5.86
CA LEU A 87 1.93 14.92 -6.85
C LEU A 87 3.36 15.18 -7.35
N ILE A 88 3.77 16.44 -7.46
CA ILE A 88 5.13 16.80 -7.84
C ILE A 88 6.11 16.44 -6.70
N TYR A 89 5.87 16.90 -5.48
CA TYR A 89 6.81 16.74 -4.37
C TYR A 89 6.90 15.30 -3.85
N ALA A 90 5.76 14.59 -3.75
CA ALA A 90 5.72 13.25 -3.17
C ALA A 90 5.61 12.13 -4.24
N GLY A 91 5.29 12.46 -5.49
CA GLY A 91 5.25 11.50 -6.60
C GLY A 91 6.45 11.66 -7.53
N LEU A 92 6.48 12.76 -8.28
CA LEU A 92 7.43 12.96 -9.37
C LEU A 92 8.87 13.14 -8.88
N PHE A 93 9.08 13.96 -7.85
CA PHE A 93 10.40 14.24 -7.29
C PHE A 93 11.10 12.96 -6.77
N PRO A 94 10.49 12.15 -5.88
CA PRO A 94 11.10 10.90 -5.46
C PRO A 94 11.26 9.91 -6.62
N PHE A 95 10.31 9.85 -7.56
CA PHE A 95 10.45 9.01 -8.75
C PHE A 95 11.71 9.36 -9.56
N ILE A 96 11.94 10.64 -9.84
CA ILE A 96 13.12 11.10 -10.57
C ILE A 96 14.41 10.78 -9.82
N ILE A 97 14.45 10.99 -8.50
CA ILE A 97 15.62 10.66 -7.68
C ILE A 97 15.92 9.15 -7.75
N LEU A 98 14.91 8.31 -7.54
CA LEU A 98 15.06 6.86 -7.60
C LEU A 98 15.49 6.41 -9.00
N LEU A 99 14.93 7.00 -10.05
CA LEU A 99 15.27 6.71 -11.43
C LEU A 99 16.74 7.03 -11.72
N ILE A 100 17.18 8.28 -11.46
CA ILE A 100 18.54 8.73 -11.71
C ILE A 100 19.54 7.91 -10.89
N TRP A 101 19.28 7.73 -9.60
CA TRP A 101 20.15 6.95 -8.72
C TRP A 101 20.26 5.50 -9.19
N SER A 102 19.13 4.87 -9.52
CA SER A 102 19.12 3.46 -9.90
C SER A 102 19.82 3.20 -11.23
N PHE A 103 19.63 4.07 -12.22
CA PHE A 103 20.34 3.95 -13.49
C PHE A 103 21.84 4.25 -13.38
N ALA A 104 22.25 5.14 -12.46
CA ALA A 104 23.65 5.46 -12.26
C ALA A 104 24.44 4.36 -11.53
N PHE A 105 23.80 3.64 -10.59
CA PHE A 105 24.52 2.79 -9.63
C PHE A 105 24.11 1.32 -9.61
N PHE A 106 22.96 0.93 -10.18
CA PHE A 106 22.39 -0.41 -9.94
C PHE A 106 22.18 -1.27 -11.19
N LYS A 107 22.11 -2.58 -10.94
CA LYS A 107 21.70 -3.59 -11.92
C LYS A 107 20.20 -3.44 -12.25
N PRO A 108 19.76 -3.87 -13.46
CA PRO A 108 18.37 -3.69 -13.90
C PRO A 108 17.33 -4.31 -12.97
N HIS A 109 17.66 -5.43 -12.31
CA HIS A 109 16.78 -6.06 -11.30
C HIS A 109 16.46 -5.11 -10.14
N LYS A 110 17.49 -4.54 -9.50
CA LYS A 110 17.33 -3.62 -8.37
C LYS A 110 16.61 -2.33 -8.79
N THR A 111 16.88 -1.82 -9.98
CA THR A 111 16.14 -0.68 -10.56
C THR A 111 14.65 -1.00 -10.70
N HIS A 112 14.32 -2.15 -11.29
CA HIS A 112 12.93 -2.57 -11.50
C HIS A 112 12.18 -2.72 -10.17
N VAL A 113 12.75 -3.45 -9.22
CA VAL A 113 12.17 -3.67 -7.89
C VAL A 113 11.94 -2.34 -7.15
N THR A 114 12.92 -1.44 -7.20
CA THR A 114 12.84 -0.15 -6.52
C THR A 114 11.71 0.71 -7.06
N LEU A 115 11.58 0.80 -8.39
CA LEU A 115 10.54 1.60 -9.05
C LEU A 115 9.15 0.95 -8.95
N LEU A 116 9.07 -0.37 -9.07
CA LEU A 116 7.83 -1.12 -8.89
C LEU A 116 7.31 -0.97 -7.45
N GLY A 117 8.19 -1.14 -6.45
CA GLY A 117 7.85 -0.92 -5.04
C GLY A 117 7.38 0.51 -4.77
N PHE A 118 8.03 1.52 -5.36
CA PHE A 118 7.57 2.91 -5.24
C PHE A 118 6.16 3.12 -5.81
N GLY A 119 5.90 2.60 -7.02
CA GLY A 119 4.58 2.67 -7.66
C GLY A 119 3.50 1.96 -6.84
N ILE A 120 3.80 0.76 -6.32
CA ILE A 120 2.89 0.01 -5.44
C ILE A 120 2.61 0.79 -4.15
N SER A 121 3.63 1.39 -3.51
CA SER A 121 3.46 2.19 -2.29
C SER A 121 2.45 3.33 -2.50
N LEU A 122 2.61 4.10 -3.59
CA LEU A 122 1.69 5.19 -3.93
C LEU A 122 0.28 4.68 -4.24
N LEU A 123 0.16 3.67 -5.11
CA LEU A 123 -1.13 3.18 -5.55
C LEU A 123 -1.93 2.55 -4.40
N VAL A 124 -1.28 1.69 -3.59
CA VAL A 124 -1.94 1.09 -2.43
C VAL A 124 -2.36 2.16 -1.44
N THR A 125 -1.54 3.19 -1.23
CA THR A 125 -1.91 4.31 -0.36
C THR A 125 -3.12 5.08 -0.88
N LEU A 126 -3.17 5.38 -2.19
CA LEU A 126 -4.33 6.02 -2.81
C LEU A 126 -5.58 5.14 -2.67
N PHE A 127 -5.45 3.85 -3.01
CA PHE A 127 -6.55 2.91 -2.89
C PHE A 127 -7.09 2.81 -1.46
N VAL A 128 -6.21 2.64 -0.47
CA VAL A 128 -6.62 2.49 0.94
C VAL A 128 -7.15 3.81 1.50
N THR A 129 -6.50 4.94 1.24
CA THR A 129 -6.97 6.25 1.73
C THR A 129 -8.32 6.59 1.12
N ASP A 130 -8.47 6.41 -0.19
CA ASP A 130 -9.75 6.64 -0.86
C ASP A 130 -10.79 5.66 -0.37
N LEU A 131 -10.46 4.37 -0.24
CA LEU A 131 -11.38 3.37 0.31
C LEU A 131 -11.83 3.76 1.72
N MET A 132 -10.94 4.29 2.58
CA MET A 132 -11.27 4.75 3.93
C MET A 132 -12.11 6.03 3.92
N ALA A 133 -11.77 7.02 3.09
CA ALA A 133 -12.55 8.24 2.94
C ALA A 133 -13.94 7.96 2.34
N ASN A 134 -14.01 6.99 1.42
CA ASN A 134 -15.22 6.54 0.75
C ASN A 134 -15.88 5.35 1.46
N ILE A 135 -15.36 4.88 2.60
CA ILE A 135 -15.88 3.68 3.30
C ILE A 135 -17.32 3.89 3.79
N GLN A 136 -17.73 5.15 3.91
CA GLN A 136 -19.12 5.59 4.08
C GLN A 136 -20.08 4.95 3.07
N LYS A 137 -19.59 4.59 1.87
CA LYS A 137 -20.35 3.96 0.78
C LYS A 137 -20.48 2.45 0.91
N VAL A 138 -19.48 1.77 1.46
CA VAL A 138 -19.37 0.29 1.43
C VAL A 138 -19.89 -0.34 2.72
N ILE A 139 -19.69 0.32 3.85
CA ILE A 139 -20.09 -0.17 5.18
C ILE A 139 -20.92 0.96 5.81
N LYS A 140 -22.23 0.77 5.92
CA LYS A 140 -23.11 1.71 6.64
C LYS A 140 -22.55 1.87 8.07
N ASN A 141 -22.02 3.07 8.38
CA ASN A 141 -21.27 3.55 9.57
C ASN A 141 -19.74 3.61 9.42
N ALA A 142 -19.02 4.63 9.90
CA ALA A 142 -19.39 5.91 10.51
C ALA A 142 -18.12 6.75 10.75
N VAL A 143 -18.02 7.95 10.15
CA VAL A 143 -17.38 9.09 10.83
C VAL A 143 -18.02 10.40 10.36
N GLY A 144 -18.14 10.58 9.03
CA GLY A 144 -18.72 11.80 8.43
C GLY A 144 -18.14 13.06 9.05
N ARG A 145 -16.82 13.04 9.29
CA ARG A 145 -16.20 14.00 10.20
C ARG A 145 -16.24 15.39 9.54
N PRO A 146 -16.84 16.38 10.20
CA PRO A 146 -16.83 17.75 9.70
C PRO A 146 -15.39 18.27 9.71
N ARG A 147 -14.99 18.97 8.65
CA ARG A 147 -13.72 19.70 8.58
C ARG A 147 -13.75 20.92 9.51
N PRO A 148 -12.59 21.43 9.94
CA PRO A 148 -12.53 22.65 10.75
C PRO A 148 -13.09 23.91 10.06
N ASP A 149 -13.17 23.91 8.73
CA ASP A 149 -13.72 24.99 7.91
C ASP A 149 -15.19 24.74 7.45
N LEU A 150 -15.91 23.81 8.09
CA LEU A 150 -17.25 23.40 7.64
C LEU A 150 -18.26 24.55 7.62
N ILE A 151 -18.31 25.42 8.65
CA ILE A 151 -19.30 26.49 8.71
C ILE A 151 -19.04 27.53 7.61
N ALA A 152 -17.77 27.84 7.34
CA ALA A 152 -17.38 28.73 6.25
C ALA A 152 -17.81 28.18 4.88
N ARG A 153 -17.74 26.85 4.69
CA ARG A 153 -18.26 26.17 3.48
C ARG A 153 -19.79 26.10 3.45
N CYS A 154 -20.45 25.90 4.58
CA CYS A 154 -21.88 25.70 4.68
C CYS A 154 -22.67 26.98 4.38
N GLN A 155 -22.21 28.13 4.90
CA GLN A 155 -22.94 29.41 4.83
C GLN A 155 -24.40 29.22 5.33
N PRO A 156 -24.63 29.07 6.64
CA PRO A 156 -25.94 28.73 7.19
C PRO A 156 -26.98 29.84 6.90
N LYS A 157 -28.25 29.45 6.75
CA LYS A 157 -29.36 30.39 6.57
C LYS A 157 -29.49 31.35 7.76
N PRO A 158 -29.82 32.63 7.53
CA PRO A 158 -30.13 33.55 8.63
C PRO A 158 -31.26 33.01 9.50
N GLY A 159 -31.07 33.02 10.82
CA GLY A 159 -32.07 32.50 11.79
C GLY A 159 -31.98 31.00 12.09
N THR A 160 -30.93 30.31 11.62
CA THR A 160 -30.65 28.91 12.02
C THR A 160 -30.29 28.85 13.51
N PRO A 161 -30.85 27.92 14.30
CA PRO A 161 -30.56 27.81 15.74
C PRO A 161 -29.09 27.46 15.96
N GLU A 162 -28.42 28.21 16.86
CA GLU A 162 -26.97 28.06 17.06
C GLU A 162 -26.59 26.88 17.96
N HIS A 163 -27.43 26.60 18.97
CA HIS A 163 -27.16 25.64 20.05
C HIS A 163 -27.85 24.28 19.83
N GLU A 164 -28.35 24.03 18.62
CA GLU A 164 -29.01 22.78 18.25
C GLU A 164 -28.22 22.05 17.18
N LEU A 165 -28.34 20.71 17.19
CA LEU A 165 -27.75 19.88 16.15
C LEU A 165 -28.56 20.02 14.86
N ILE A 166 -27.94 20.61 13.85
CA ILE A 166 -28.50 20.82 12.52
C ILE A 166 -27.86 19.88 11.48
N THR A 167 -28.57 19.69 10.38
CA THR A 167 -28.10 18.95 9.21
C THR A 167 -27.63 19.89 8.11
N TYR A 168 -27.00 19.34 7.07
CA TYR A 168 -26.53 20.10 5.90
C TYR A 168 -27.64 20.88 5.15
N LEU A 169 -28.93 20.59 5.41
CA LEU A 169 -30.08 21.29 4.83
C LEU A 169 -30.17 22.78 5.22
N ALA A 170 -29.48 23.17 6.30
CA ALA A 170 -29.36 24.55 6.74
C ALA A 170 -28.35 25.37 5.91
N CYS A 171 -27.51 24.72 5.11
CA CYS A 171 -26.48 25.36 4.29
C CYS A 171 -27.07 26.02 3.04
N THR A 172 -26.48 27.15 2.62
CA THR A 172 -26.92 27.91 1.42
C THR A 172 -25.93 27.91 0.27
N ASN A 173 -24.73 27.34 0.46
CA ASN A 173 -23.70 27.35 -0.57
C ASN A 173 -24.18 26.64 -1.87
N PRO A 174 -24.13 27.32 -3.03
CA PRO A 174 -24.59 26.76 -4.30
C PRO A 174 -23.69 25.64 -4.84
N ASN A 175 -22.43 25.57 -4.38
CA ASN A 175 -21.47 24.59 -4.86
C ASN A 175 -21.52 23.31 -4.02
N HIS A 176 -22.32 22.34 -4.48
CA HIS A 176 -22.47 21.03 -3.84
C HIS A 176 -21.12 20.32 -3.61
N HIS A 177 -20.18 20.39 -4.54
CA HIS A 177 -18.89 19.70 -4.39
C HIS A 177 -18.09 20.23 -3.19
N VAL A 178 -18.01 21.56 -3.06
CA VAL A 178 -17.32 22.23 -1.93
C VAL A 178 -18.03 21.94 -0.61
N LEU A 179 -19.37 21.93 -0.63
CA LEU A 179 -20.19 21.63 0.53
C LEU A 179 -19.97 20.18 1.00
N HIS A 180 -20.18 19.19 0.15
CA HIS A 180 -20.04 17.77 0.51
C HIS A 180 -18.60 17.41 0.91
N ASP A 181 -17.59 18.07 0.34
CA ASP A 181 -16.20 17.89 0.78
C ASP A 181 -15.97 18.30 2.25
N GLY A 182 -16.84 19.14 2.83
CA GLY A 182 -16.82 19.52 4.24
C GLY A 182 -16.98 18.36 5.23
N TRP A 183 -17.49 17.20 4.81
CA TRP A 183 -17.63 15.99 5.65
C TRP A 183 -16.62 14.88 5.34
N ARG A 184 -15.63 15.17 4.48
CA ARG A 184 -14.57 14.24 4.06
C ARG A 184 -13.22 14.56 4.72
N SER A 185 -13.23 14.81 6.03
CA SER A 185 -12.01 15.20 6.74
C SER A 185 -11.08 14.02 7.09
N PHE A 186 -11.60 12.80 7.29
CA PHE A 186 -10.80 11.67 7.78
C PHE A 186 -10.71 10.51 6.78
N PRO A 187 -9.52 9.87 6.60
CA PRO A 187 -8.18 10.35 6.96
C PRO A 187 -7.65 11.39 5.96
N SER A 188 -6.58 12.13 6.29
CA SER A 188 -5.98 13.10 5.37
C SER A 188 -5.23 12.43 4.22
N GLY A 189 -5.76 12.55 2.99
CA GLY A 189 -5.14 12.02 1.78
C GLY A 189 -3.83 12.72 1.38
N HIS A 190 -3.68 14.01 1.68
CA HIS A 190 -2.41 14.72 1.45
C HIS A 190 -1.31 14.16 2.34
N SER A 191 -1.64 13.91 3.61
CA SER A 191 -0.71 13.38 4.58
C SER A 191 -0.30 11.94 4.24
N SER A 192 -1.27 11.08 3.93
CA SER A 192 -0.96 9.68 3.58
C SER A 192 -0.14 9.57 2.31
N PHE A 193 -0.47 10.32 1.26
CA PHE A 193 0.28 10.34 0.01
C PHE A 193 1.70 10.91 0.17
N ALA A 194 1.86 11.97 0.97
CA ALA A 194 3.18 12.53 1.25
C ALA A 194 4.09 11.52 1.96
N PHE A 195 3.57 10.87 3.01
CA PHE A 195 4.32 9.86 3.76
C PHE A 195 4.52 8.55 2.99
N SER A 196 3.67 8.20 2.03
CA SER A 196 3.90 6.99 1.22
C SER A 196 4.97 7.18 0.15
N GLY A 197 5.01 8.35 -0.49
CA GLY A 197 5.99 8.68 -1.52
C GLY A 197 7.36 9.05 -0.95
N LEU A 198 7.40 10.11 -0.13
CA LEU A 198 8.64 10.56 0.49
C LEU A 198 9.12 9.60 1.60
N GLY A 199 8.20 8.92 2.29
CA GLY A 199 8.59 7.89 3.24
C GLY A 199 9.25 6.68 2.57
N TYR A 200 8.76 6.24 1.41
CA TYR A 200 9.43 5.20 0.63
C TYR A 200 10.84 5.63 0.22
N LEU A 201 10.99 6.87 -0.30
CA LEU A 201 12.31 7.43 -0.61
C LEU A 201 13.21 7.46 0.64
N SER A 202 12.68 7.84 1.80
CA SER A 202 13.44 7.87 3.05
C SER A 202 13.90 6.48 3.47
N PHE A 203 13.02 5.47 3.46
CA PHE A 203 13.39 4.09 3.78
C PHE A 203 14.43 3.53 2.82
N PHE A 204 14.30 3.84 1.53
CA PHE A 204 15.29 3.50 0.54
C PHE A 204 16.66 4.12 0.85
N LEU A 205 16.73 5.44 1.12
CA LEU A 205 17.97 6.12 1.49
C LEU A 205 18.55 5.61 2.82
N LEU A 206 17.70 5.32 3.81
CA LEU A 206 18.09 4.71 5.08
C LEU A 206 18.83 3.38 4.87
N SER A 207 18.33 2.57 3.95
CA SER A 207 18.90 1.31 3.51
C SER A 207 20.20 1.50 2.74
N GLN A 208 20.22 2.38 1.72
CA GLN A 208 21.42 2.59 0.90
C GLN A 208 22.59 3.18 1.69
N PHE A 209 22.32 4.02 2.69
CA PHE A 209 23.35 4.59 3.54
C PHE A 209 23.69 3.73 4.76
N SER A 210 22.99 2.61 4.98
CA SER A 210 23.25 1.69 6.09
C SER A 210 23.28 2.42 7.44
N ILE A 211 22.31 3.30 7.68
CA ILE A 211 22.34 4.26 8.80
C ILE A 211 22.32 3.59 10.18
N LEU A 212 21.75 2.39 10.28
CA LEU A 212 21.73 1.64 11.53
C LEU A 212 23.05 0.89 11.82
N HIS A 213 24.04 0.96 10.92
CA HIS A 213 25.35 0.34 11.13
C HIS A 213 26.32 1.30 11.85
N PRO A 214 27.27 0.76 12.65
CA PRO A 214 28.28 1.58 13.31
C PRO A 214 29.05 2.44 12.31
N ARG A 215 29.25 3.72 12.64
CA ARG A 215 29.98 4.73 11.84
C ARG A 215 29.23 5.33 10.64
N ALA A 216 27.90 5.26 10.61
CA ALA A 216 27.12 6.08 9.68
C ALA A 216 27.38 7.58 9.93
N GLY A 217 27.87 8.29 8.91
CA GLY A 217 28.17 9.72 9.02
C GLY A 217 26.89 10.56 9.13
N LEU A 218 26.92 11.60 9.97
CA LEU A 218 25.78 12.49 10.24
C LEU A 218 25.10 13.01 8.97
N TYR A 219 25.89 13.42 7.97
CA TYR A 219 25.35 13.96 6.72
C TYR A 219 24.47 12.94 5.97
N ARG A 220 24.81 11.64 6.00
CA ARG A 220 24.00 10.58 5.37
C ARG A 220 22.68 10.42 6.09
N THR A 221 22.71 10.48 7.42
CA THR A 221 21.52 10.45 8.27
C THR A 221 20.59 11.63 7.94
N LEU A 222 21.12 12.86 7.91
CA LEU A 222 20.33 14.04 7.57
C LEU A 222 19.70 13.94 6.18
N VAL A 223 20.45 13.48 5.17
CA VAL A 223 19.93 13.28 3.82
C VAL A 223 18.83 12.23 3.80
N ALA A 224 18.99 11.10 4.49
CA ALA A 224 17.96 10.04 4.52
C ALA A 224 16.68 10.44 5.27
N PHE A 225 16.77 11.30 6.29
CA PHE A 225 15.61 11.82 7.02
C PHE A 225 14.98 13.06 6.36
N SER A 226 15.68 13.73 5.44
CA SER A 226 15.16 14.91 4.75
C SER A 226 13.80 14.71 4.04
N PRO A 227 13.49 13.56 3.40
CA PRO A 227 12.19 13.40 2.77
C PRO A 227 11.08 13.18 3.82
N PHE A 228 11.36 12.58 4.98
CA PHE A 228 10.41 12.56 6.10
C PHE A 228 10.09 13.95 6.62
N LEU A 229 11.08 14.84 6.71
CA LEU A 229 10.84 16.24 7.05
C LEU A 229 9.96 16.92 5.99
N GLY A 230 10.24 16.69 4.71
CA GLY A 230 9.39 17.17 3.61
C GLY A 230 7.94 16.68 3.71
N ALA A 231 7.73 15.39 4.03
CA ALA A 231 6.41 14.83 4.25
C ALA A 231 5.69 15.48 5.44
N ALA A 232 6.41 15.71 6.55
CA ALA A 232 5.88 16.38 7.72
C ALA A 232 5.47 17.84 7.43
N LEU A 233 6.25 18.58 6.65
CA LEU A 233 5.90 19.94 6.24
C LEU A 233 4.64 19.97 5.37
N ILE A 234 4.51 19.03 4.42
CA ILE A 234 3.29 18.90 3.61
C ILE A 234 2.08 18.56 4.51
N ALA A 235 2.27 17.68 5.50
CA ALA A 235 1.22 17.32 6.46
C ALA A 235 0.79 18.53 7.33
N ILE A 236 1.75 19.30 7.85
CA ILE A 236 1.49 20.50 8.66
C ILE A 236 0.72 21.55 7.87
N SER A 237 1.00 21.71 6.57
CA SER A 237 0.27 22.65 5.70
C SER A 237 -1.25 22.41 5.68
N ARG A 238 -1.72 21.19 6.02
CA ARG A 238 -3.15 20.86 6.09
C ARG A 238 -3.82 21.38 7.35
N LEU A 239 -3.05 21.53 8.42
CA LEU A 239 -3.47 22.14 9.67
C LEU A 239 -3.51 23.66 9.51
N GLU A 240 -2.51 24.24 8.84
CA GLU A 240 -2.45 25.68 8.53
C GLU A 240 -3.62 26.14 7.65
N ASP A 241 -4.06 25.29 6.71
CA ASP A 241 -5.24 25.56 5.86
C ASP A 241 -6.59 25.27 6.55
N TYR A 242 -6.59 24.82 7.81
CA TYR A 242 -7.79 24.44 8.56
C TYR A 242 -8.68 23.39 7.85
N ARG A 243 -8.09 22.56 6.99
CA ARG A 243 -8.83 21.55 6.22
C ARG A 243 -8.93 20.20 6.93
N HIS A 244 -8.09 19.98 7.93
CA HIS A 244 -8.00 18.74 8.68
C HIS A 244 -7.73 19.01 10.16
N ASP A 245 -8.29 18.16 11.02
CA ASP A 245 -7.89 18.10 12.42
C ASP A 245 -6.54 17.39 12.56
N VAL A 246 -5.86 17.61 13.68
CA VAL A 246 -4.57 16.96 14.00
C VAL A 246 -4.68 15.45 13.92
N PHE A 247 -5.79 14.86 14.40
CA PHE A 247 -5.99 13.41 14.34
C PHE A 247 -6.04 12.88 12.90
N ASP A 248 -6.67 13.62 11.99
CA ASP A 248 -6.84 13.19 10.60
C ASP A 248 -5.50 13.18 9.85
N VAL A 249 -4.63 14.14 10.19
CA VAL A 249 -3.26 14.24 9.67
C VAL A 249 -2.36 13.16 10.26
N VAL A 250 -2.43 12.91 11.57
CA VAL A 250 -1.62 11.87 12.23
C VAL A 250 -1.97 10.48 11.69
N VAL A 251 -3.27 10.14 11.62
CA VAL A 251 -3.70 8.83 11.10
C VAL A 251 -3.34 8.69 9.62
N GLY A 252 -3.52 9.74 8.82
CA GLY A 252 -3.07 9.74 7.42
C GLY A 252 -1.56 9.50 7.30
N SER A 253 -0.76 10.17 8.11
CA SER A 253 0.71 9.99 8.14
C SER A 253 1.11 8.57 8.52
N VAL A 254 0.53 8.01 9.58
CA VAL A 254 0.80 6.64 10.03
C VAL A 254 0.40 5.63 8.96
N LEU A 255 -0.74 5.82 8.29
CA LEU A 255 -1.18 4.98 7.18
C LEU A 255 -0.15 4.96 6.04
N GLY A 256 0.24 6.14 5.55
CA GLY A 256 1.21 6.27 4.46
C GLY A 256 2.60 5.72 4.83
N LEU A 257 3.04 5.96 6.07
CA LEU A 257 4.30 5.43 6.60
C LEU A 257 4.27 3.90 6.72
N SER A 258 3.16 3.33 7.18
CA SER A 258 3.01 1.88 7.34
C SER A 258 3.00 1.17 5.99
N ILE A 259 2.30 1.73 4.99
CA ILE A 259 2.26 1.18 3.63
C ILE A 259 3.65 1.28 2.99
N SER A 260 4.29 2.44 3.03
CA SER A 260 5.64 2.60 2.46
C SER A 260 6.67 1.69 3.12
N PHE A 261 6.63 1.56 4.46
CA PHE A 261 7.48 0.63 5.19
C PHE A 261 7.20 -0.81 4.79
N GLY A 262 5.94 -1.24 4.76
CA GLY A 262 5.54 -2.60 4.41
C GLY A 262 5.96 -2.97 2.99
N VAL A 263 5.72 -2.08 2.02
CA VAL A 263 6.13 -2.29 0.62
C VAL A 263 7.66 -2.29 0.49
N TRP A 264 8.38 -1.41 1.18
CA TRP A 264 9.84 -1.44 1.19
C TRP A 264 10.37 -2.74 1.81
N ARG A 265 9.81 -3.18 2.95
CA ARG A 265 10.18 -4.43 3.65
C ARG A 265 9.90 -5.69 2.83
N ARG A 266 8.92 -5.66 1.93
CA ARG A 266 8.62 -6.76 0.99
C ARG A 266 9.79 -7.04 0.06
N TRP A 267 10.50 -5.99 -0.36
CA TRP A 267 11.54 -6.08 -1.38
C TRP A 267 12.97 -6.07 -0.83
N PHE A 268 13.20 -5.38 0.27
CA PHE A 268 14.52 -5.24 0.90
C PHE A 268 14.59 -5.99 2.22
N PRO A 269 15.77 -6.31 2.78
CA PRO A 269 15.96 -6.79 4.15
C PRO A 269 15.77 -5.70 5.22
N ALA A 270 15.71 -6.10 6.50
CA ALA A 270 15.56 -5.15 7.60
C ALA A 270 16.73 -4.16 7.65
N LEU A 271 16.50 -2.92 8.10
CA LEU A 271 17.53 -1.86 8.12
C LEU A 271 18.77 -2.22 8.97
N SER A 272 18.61 -3.12 9.94
CA SER A 272 19.72 -3.64 10.76
C SER A 272 20.56 -4.71 10.06
N SER A 273 20.07 -5.30 8.97
CA SER A 273 20.79 -6.30 8.19
C SER A 273 21.99 -5.66 7.48
N ARG A 274 23.08 -6.43 7.33
CA ARG A 274 24.27 -6.03 6.55
C ARG A 274 23.95 -5.88 5.06
N THR A 275 22.93 -6.57 4.58
CA THR A 275 22.48 -6.55 3.18
C THR A 275 21.26 -5.67 2.96
N CYS A 276 20.94 -4.75 3.89
CA CYS A 276 19.74 -3.91 3.81
C CYS A 276 19.65 -3.07 2.52
N ALA A 277 20.78 -2.78 1.86
CA ALA A 277 20.85 -2.04 0.60
C ALA A 277 20.44 -2.84 -0.63
N GLU A 278 20.50 -4.17 -0.58
CA GLU A 278 20.21 -5.05 -1.72
C GLU A 278 18.81 -5.64 -1.59
N PRO A 279 18.01 -5.67 -2.68
CA PRO A 279 16.73 -6.35 -2.67
C PRO A 279 16.92 -7.87 -2.64
N TYR A 280 15.89 -8.61 -2.24
CA TYR A 280 15.91 -10.07 -2.32
C TYR A 280 16.07 -10.55 -3.77
N ASP A 281 16.74 -11.69 -3.93
CA ASP A 281 16.88 -12.33 -5.22
C ASP A 281 15.54 -12.95 -5.65
N ALA A 282 15.20 -12.80 -6.94
CA ALA A 282 13.92 -13.27 -7.49
C ALA A 282 13.71 -14.80 -7.31
N ILE A 283 14.80 -15.56 -7.16
CA ILE A 283 14.80 -17.03 -7.03
C ILE A 283 14.49 -17.46 -5.58
N GLU A 284 14.90 -16.69 -4.56
CA GLU A 284 14.62 -17.04 -3.14
C GLU A 284 13.15 -16.85 -2.76
N ALA A 285 12.45 -15.90 -3.40
CA ALA A 285 11.02 -15.68 -3.20
C ALA A 285 10.18 -16.89 -3.65
N GLU A 286 10.58 -17.56 -4.73
CA GLU A 286 9.92 -18.77 -5.25
C GLU A 286 10.19 -19.99 -4.36
N GLY A 287 11.42 -20.10 -3.81
CA GLY A 287 11.78 -21.15 -2.85
C GLY A 287 11.00 -21.06 -1.54
N THR A 288 10.67 -19.86 -1.08
CA THR A 288 9.84 -19.66 0.13
C THR A 288 8.38 -20.04 -0.12
N SER A 289 7.82 -19.66 -1.27
CA SER A 289 6.46 -20.09 -1.67
C SER A 289 6.37 -21.60 -1.83
N SER A 290 7.34 -22.22 -2.50
CA SER A 290 7.44 -23.67 -2.67
C SER A 290 7.65 -24.41 -1.35
N MET A 291 8.41 -23.84 -0.40
CA MET A 291 8.59 -24.40 0.93
C MET A 291 7.27 -24.36 1.74
N PHE A 292 6.54 -23.25 1.71
CA PHE A 292 5.22 -23.17 2.37
C PHE A 292 4.19 -24.09 1.74
N GLU A 293 4.22 -24.26 0.42
CA GLU A 293 3.37 -25.20 -0.30
C GLU A 293 3.68 -26.64 0.12
N ARG A 294 4.97 -26.99 0.22
CA ARG A 294 5.41 -28.30 0.69
C ARG A 294 5.06 -28.56 2.16
N ILE A 295 5.17 -27.56 3.03
CA ILE A 295 4.75 -27.68 4.44
C ILE A 295 3.24 -27.88 4.54
N ARG A 296 2.46 -27.15 3.74
CA ARG A 296 1.00 -27.30 3.70
C ARG A 296 0.59 -28.69 3.20
N ASP A 297 1.25 -29.19 2.16
CA ASP A 297 1.01 -30.54 1.64
C ASP A 297 1.38 -31.61 2.69
N GLU A 298 2.45 -31.39 3.46
CA GLU A 298 2.84 -32.28 4.58
C GLU A 298 1.83 -32.21 5.75
N GLU A 299 1.30 -31.05 6.11
CA GLU A 299 0.25 -30.92 7.14
C GLU A 299 -1.09 -31.53 6.72
N GLU A 300 -1.46 -31.42 5.44
CA GLU A 300 -2.69 -32.01 4.90
C GLU A 300 -2.60 -33.55 4.84
N MET A 301 -1.41 -34.09 4.55
CA MET A 301 -1.13 -35.52 4.64
C MET A 301 -1.15 -36.03 6.10
N VAL A 302 -0.61 -35.26 7.05
CA VAL A 302 -0.66 -35.62 8.48
C VAL A 302 -2.07 -35.48 9.07
N GLY A 303 -2.87 -34.53 8.58
CA GLY A 303 -4.29 -34.39 8.93
C GLY A 303 -5.17 -35.53 8.36
N ALA A 304 -4.80 -36.08 7.21
CA ALA A 304 -5.47 -37.23 6.60
C ALA A 304 -5.16 -38.57 7.32
N ASP A 305 -3.97 -38.73 7.90
CA ASP A 305 -3.56 -39.92 8.68
C ASP A 305 -3.98 -39.87 10.17
N GLY A 306 -4.73 -38.84 10.57
CA GLY A 306 -4.99 -38.51 11.97
C GLY A 306 -6.37 -38.86 12.52
N PHE A 307 -6.97 -40.02 12.25
CA PHE A 307 -8.00 -40.64 13.14
C PHE A 307 -8.41 -42.08 12.77
N GLU A 308 -7.53 -43.07 12.87
CA GLU A 308 -7.97 -44.48 13.04
C GLU A 308 -7.80 -44.91 14.51
N MET A 309 -8.81 -44.63 15.34
CA MET A 309 -9.00 -45.33 16.61
C MET A 309 -9.38 -46.78 16.29
N THR A 310 -8.43 -47.70 16.44
CA THR A 310 -8.70 -49.14 16.43
C THR A 310 -9.38 -49.55 17.73
N SER A 311 -10.72 -49.56 17.72
CA SER A 311 -11.54 -50.24 18.72
C SER A 311 -11.37 -51.75 18.57
N ARG A 312 -10.55 -52.36 19.43
CA ARG A 312 -10.30 -53.80 19.46
C ARG A 312 -11.31 -54.47 20.40
N GLU A 313 -12.46 -54.89 19.86
CA GLU A 313 -13.42 -55.74 20.57
C GLU A 313 -12.83 -57.13 20.82
N GLY A 314 -12.89 -57.57 22.09
CA GLY A 314 -12.46 -58.89 22.52
C GLY A 314 -13.53 -59.94 22.25
N GLY A 315 -13.12 -61.06 21.64
CA GLY A 315 -13.92 -62.27 21.45
C GLY A 315 -13.15 -63.50 21.91
N TYR A 316 -13.71 -64.19 22.90
CA TYR A 316 -13.21 -65.38 23.60
C TYR A 316 -13.10 -66.64 22.71
N LEU A 317 -12.00 -67.37 22.85
CA LEU A 317 -11.84 -68.84 22.73
C LEU A 317 -10.42 -69.13 23.27
N GLY A 318 -10.13 -69.92 24.31
CA GLY A 318 -10.78 -71.08 24.87
C GLY A 318 -9.78 -72.25 24.82
N THR A 319 -9.28 -72.71 25.99
CA THR A 319 -8.58 -74.01 26.25
C THR A 319 -7.21 -74.25 25.60
N ALA A 320 -6.23 -74.98 26.16
CA ALA A 320 -5.97 -75.62 27.45
C ALA A 320 -4.47 -76.02 27.50
N VAL A 321 -3.86 -75.91 28.68
CA VAL A 321 -2.87 -76.82 29.32
C VAL A 321 -1.95 -77.65 28.40
N ARG A 322 -0.66 -77.27 28.31
CA ARG A 322 0.48 -77.96 28.94
C ARG A 322 1.76 -77.14 28.79
#